data_AF-A0A5N5SL42-F1
#
_entry.id   AF-A0A5N5SL42-F1
#
_cell.length_a   1.000
_cell.length_b   1.000
_cell.length_c   1.000
_cell.angle_alpha   90.00
_cell.angle_beta   90.00
_cell.angle_gamma   90.00
#
_symmetry.space_group_name_H-M   'P 1'
#
loop_
_entity.id
_entity.type
_entity.pdbx_description
1 polymer ?
#
loop_
_entity_poly.entity_id
_entity_poly.type
_entity_poly.pdbx_seq_one_letter_code
_entity_poly.pdbx_strand_id
1 'polypeptide(L)'
;FCTEKYYPFLSNDSRKYVVGDDYLPTWNVPSLKDFYNVQKLGMKGSFDLWLRKQNKNPDLIWEQVEESIRKVFYFNEDNIIKYSKPYSSFAKFFEMMRFDFIIDDNLKVYLMEANMSPNLSSAHFKQNRLLYEQVMFNLLSLIGVGYNFCSGNLSQEEEEMRCSYKDIAVFPEHCSTFCLESADCQKVGCQLCLPCLDKNQFRILCKAFIEHNFKGSYKRILPSPMDRSTPTSSGNLNELSPQNTLMSEWFRGKCLLDASFCS
;
A
#
# COMPACT_ATOMS: atom_id res chain seq x y z
N PHE A 1 3.34 5.56 22.55
CA PHE A 1 2.79 4.82 23.71
C PHE A 1 2.17 5.81 24.69
N CYS A 2 1.23 5.39 25.54
CA CYS A 2 0.65 6.26 26.57
C CYS A 2 1.74 6.86 27.47
N THR A 3 1.57 8.11 27.91
CA THR A 3 2.53 8.78 28.80
C THR A 3 2.47 8.24 30.23
N GLU A 4 1.31 7.74 30.63
CA GLU A 4 1.11 7.08 31.92
C GLU A 4 0.87 5.58 31.78
N LYS A 5 1.12 4.84 32.87
CA LYS A 5 0.86 3.39 32.91
C LYS A 5 -0.64 3.13 32.86
N TYR A 6 -1.04 2.22 31.98
CA TYR A 6 -2.44 1.81 31.82
C TYR A 6 -3.03 1.26 33.13
N TYR A 7 -2.28 0.46 33.89
CA TYR A 7 -2.72 -0.11 35.16
C TYR A 7 -2.26 0.70 36.38
N PRO A 8 -3.15 0.93 37.37
CA PRO A 8 -4.59 0.61 37.36
C PRO A 8 -5.35 1.51 36.37
N PHE A 9 -6.37 0.92 35.71
CA PHE A 9 -7.19 1.63 34.73
C PHE A 9 -8.01 2.72 35.41
N LEU A 10 -7.93 3.93 34.87
CA LEU A 10 -8.68 5.11 35.31
C LEU A 10 -9.36 5.73 34.10
N SER A 11 -10.67 5.55 33.97
CA SER A 11 -11.45 6.03 32.82
C SER A 11 -11.53 7.55 32.71
N ASN A 12 -11.16 8.28 33.78
CA ASN A 12 -11.10 9.74 33.78
C ASN A 12 -9.73 10.29 33.36
N ASP A 13 -8.71 9.44 33.18
CA ASP A 13 -7.39 9.86 32.73
C ASP A 13 -7.06 9.28 31.35
N SER A 14 -7.37 10.08 30.32
CA SER A 14 -7.11 9.72 28.93
C SER A 14 -5.63 9.45 28.64
N ARG A 15 -4.69 10.02 29.40
CA ARG A 15 -3.24 9.83 29.18
C ARG A 15 -2.77 8.40 29.40
N LYS A 16 -3.61 7.57 30.04
CA LYS A 16 -3.35 6.15 30.27
C LYS A 16 -3.75 5.25 29.10
N TYR A 17 -4.69 5.68 28.25
CA TYR A 17 -5.27 4.82 27.21
C TYR A 17 -5.46 5.51 25.84
N VAL A 18 -5.18 6.80 25.73
CA VAL A 18 -5.17 7.57 24.48
C VAL A 18 -3.75 8.04 24.21
N VAL A 19 -3.29 7.84 22.98
CA VAL A 19 -1.99 8.34 22.51
C VAL A 19 -2.23 9.67 21.78
N GLY A 20 -1.93 10.78 22.46
CA GLY A 20 -1.99 12.13 21.87
C GLY A 20 -0.64 12.59 21.30
N ASP A 21 -0.50 13.89 21.06
CA ASP A 21 0.76 14.51 20.62
C ASP A 21 1.90 14.31 21.63
N ASP A 22 1.56 14.37 22.92
CA ASP A 22 2.41 13.97 24.02
C ASP A 22 2.27 12.47 24.27
N TYR A 23 3.20 11.70 23.70
CA TYR A 23 3.29 10.26 23.86
C TYR A 23 4.65 9.85 24.43
N LEU A 24 4.70 8.70 25.11
CA LEU A 24 5.96 8.03 25.45
C LEU A 24 6.58 7.47 24.16
N PRO A 25 7.72 8.01 23.70
CA PRO A 25 8.30 7.60 22.43
C PRO A 25 9.02 6.25 22.56
N THR A 26 9.13 5.52 21.45
CA THR A 26 9.70 4.15 21.41
C THR A 26 11.09 4.07 22.02
N TRP A 27 11.93 5.10 21.85
CA TRP A 27 13.28 5.16 22.43
C TRP A 27 13.32 5.35 23.96
N ASN A 28 12.19 5.65 24.59
CA ASN A 28 12.05 5.76 26.04
C ASN A 28 11.26 4.59 26.66
N VAL A 29 10.60 3.75 25.84
CA VAL A 29 9.84 2.60 26.35
C VAL A 29 10.82 1.55 26.90
N PRO A 30 10.74 1.18 28.19
CA PRO A 30 11.74 0.31 28.82
C PRO A 30 11.99 -1.01 28.10
N SER A 31 10.93 -1.62 27.54
CA SER A 31 11.01 -2.90 26.84
C SER A 31 11.50 -2.80 25.38
N LEU A 32 11.53 -1.60 24.80
CA LEU A 32 11.87 -1.37 23.38
C LEU A 32 13.12 -0.52 23.18
N LYS A 33 13.50 0.28 24.19
CA LYS A 33 14.57 1.29 24.08
C LYS A 33 15.90 0.70 23.65
N ASP A 34 16.24 -0.53 24.05
CA ASP A 34 17.53 -1.13 23.70
C ASP A 34 17.55 -1.58 22.24
N PHE A 35 16.43 -2.10 21.73
CA PHE A 35 16.28 -2.41 20.31
C PHE A 35 16.38 -1.17 19.43
N TYR A 36 15.80 -0.05 19.88
CA TYR A 36 15.84 1.19 19.14
C TYR A 36 17.21 1.89 19.26
N ASN A 37 17.69 2.14 20.48
CA ASN A 37 18.87 2.97 20.73
C ASN A 37 20.18 2.22 20.47
N VAL A 38 20.26 0.95 20.85
CA VAL A 38 21.49 0.15 20.74
C VAL A 38 21.53 -0.60 19.41
N GLN A 39 20.46 -1.32 19.06
CA GLN A 39 20.41 -2.12 17.82
C GLN A 39 20.01 -1.30 16.58
N LYS A 40 19.67 -0.01 16.75
CA LYS A 40 19.30 0.91 15.66
C LYS A 40 18.11 0.46 14.82
N LEU A 41 17.22 -0.37 15.38
CA LEU A 41 15.99 -0.76 14.71
C LEU A 41 15.01 0.42 14.66
N GLY A 42 14.21 0.50 13.59
CA GLY A 42 13.06 1.39 13.54
C GLY A 42 11.97 1.01 14.55
N MET A 43 10.89 1.81 14.63
CA MET A 43 9.79 1.56 15.57
C MET A 43 9.14 0.19 15.35
N LYS A 44 8.81 -0.14 14.10
CA LYS A 44 8.29 -1.46 13.70
C LYS A 44 9.24 -2.59 14.09
N GLY A 45 10.51 -2.49 13.69
CA GLY A 45 11.51 -3.53 13.97
C GLY A 45 11.74 -3.77 15.46
N SER A 46 11.75 -2.70 16.26
CA SER A 46 11.88 -2.79 17.72
C SER A 46 10.68 -3.51 18.35
N PHE A 47 9.45 -3.19 17.89
CA PHE A 47 8.23 -3.83 18.33
C PHE A 47 8.15 -5.31 17.92
N ASP A 48 8.45 -5.62 16.66
CA ASP A 48 8.44 -6.98 16.12
C ASP A 48 9.43 -7.88 16.88
N LEU A 49 10.64 -7.38 17.16
CA LEU A 49 11.65 -8.14 17.90
C LEU A 49 11.23 -8.38 19.35
N TRP A 50 10.60 -7.39 19.99
CA TRP A 50 10.05 -7.53 21.33
C TRP A 50 8.93 -8.58 21.41
N LEU A 51 8.05 -8.65 20.41
CA LEU A 51 7.03 -9.70 20.32
C LEU A 51 7.64 -11.08 20.12
N ARG A 52 8.62 -11.21 19.21
CA ARG A 52 9.31 -12.49 18.97
C ARG A 52 10.01 -13.01 20.22
N LYS A 53 10.60 -12.13 21.06
CA LYS A 53 11.18 -12.53 22.35
C LYS A 53 10.16 -13.11 23.35
N GLN A 54 8.88 -12.84 23.15
CA GLN A 54 7.79 -13.41 23.95
C GLN A 54 7.15 -14.62 23.27
N ASN A 55 7.80 -15.20 22.24
CA ASN A 55 7.27 -16.28 21.41
C ASN A 55 5.94 -15.91 20.70
N LYS A 56 5.73 -14.62 20.41
CA LYS A 56 4.58 -14.11 19.66
C LYS A 56 4.98 -13.81 18.22
N ASN A 57 4.11 -14.16 17.27
CA ASN A 57 4.32 -13.86 15.85
C ASN A 57 3.79 -12.45 15.50
N PRO A 58 4.65 -11.47 15.15
CA PRO A 58 4.20 -10.14 14.76
C PRO A 58 3.47 -10.11 13.42
N ASP A 59 3.67 -11.09 12.55
CA ASP A 59 3.05 -11.11 11.21
C ASP A 59 1.52 -11.18 11.31
N LEU A 60 0.99 -11.82 12.35
CA LEU A 60 -0.45 -11.85 12.67
C LEU A 60 -1.03 -10.44 12.84
N ILE A 61 -0.27 -9.48 13.38
CA ILE A 61 -0.72 -8.09 13.53
C ILE A 61 -0.71 -7.40 12.18
N TRP A 62 0.40 -7.51 11.44
CA TRP A 62 0.57 -6.79 10.19
C TRP A 62 -0.41 -7.26 9.12
N GLU A 63 -0.70 -8.56 9.04
CA GLU A 63 -1.75 -9.10 8.17
C GLU A 63 -3.14 -8.50 8.48
N GLN A 64 -3.51 -8.40 9.77
CA GLN A 64 -4.77 -7.78 10.19
C GLN A 64 -4.82 -6.27 9.93
N VAL A 65 -3.68 -5.56 10.08
CA VAL A 65 -3.55 -4.14 9.73
C VAL A 65 -3.79 -3.93 8.24
N GLU A 66 -3.09 -4.70 7.40
CA GLU A 66 -3.21 -4.62 5.94
C GLU A 66 -4.64 -4.94 5.47
N GLU A 67 -5.26 -5.96 6.07
CA GLU A 67 -6.64 -6.34 5.80
C GLU A 67 -7.66 -5.29 6.25
N SER A 68 -7.42 -4.65 7.39
CA SER A 68 -8.28 -3.56 7.88
C SER A 68 -8.21 -2.34 6.96
N ILE A 69 -7.01 -1.95 6.49
CA ILE A 69 -6.83 -0.88 5.51
C ILE A 69 -7.57 -1.21 4.21
N ARG A 70 -7.40 -2.44 3.70
CA ARG A 70 -8.08 -2.95 2.50
C ARG A 70 -9.60 -2.82 2.59
N LYS A 71 -10.18 -3.28 3.70
CA LYS A 71 -11.63 -3.20 3.96
C LYS A 71 -12.14 -1.76 3.97
N VAL A 72 -11.40 -0.83 4.55
CA VAL A 72 -11.79 0.60 4.55
C VAL A 72 -11.85 1.14 3.13
N PHE A 73 -10.87 0.83 2.27
CA PHE A 73 -10.87 1.30 0.89
C PHE A 73 -11.99 0.69 0.05
N TYR A 74 -12.23 -0.62 0.15
CA TYR A 74 -13.36 -1.26 -0.55
C TYR A 74 -14.71 -0.73 -0.06
N PHE A 75 -14.88 -0.56 1.26
CA PHE A 75 -16.10 0.03 1.83
C PHE A 75 -16.37 1.45 1.32
N ASN A 76 -15.32 2.21 0.99
CA ASN A 76 -15.45 3.59 0.51
C ASN A 76 -15.34 3.72 -1.02
N GLU A 77 -15.19 2.64 -1.78
CA GLU A 77 -14.96 2.66 -3.23
C GLU A 77 -16.04 3.47 -3.96
N ASP A 78 -17.32 3.20 -3.69
CA ASP A 78 -18.44 3.91 -4.32
C ASP A 78 -18.44 5.41 -4.02
N ASN A 79 -18.06 5.79 -2.81
CA ASN A 79 -17.92 7.19 -2.41
C ASN A 79 -16.76 7.84 -3.16
N ILE A 80 -15.60 7.19 -3.20
CA ILE A 80 -14.41 7.69 -3.92
C ILE A 80 -14.76 7.90 -5.40
N ILE A 81 -15.40 6.91 -6.04
CA ILE A 81 -15.85 7.02 -7.44
C ILE A 81 -16.83 8.18 -7.59
N LYS A 82 -17.87 8.25 -6.74
CA LYS A 82 -18.90 9.30 -6.79
C LYS A 82 -18.31 10.71 -6.68
N TYR A 83 -17.42 10.93 -5.71
CA TYR A 83 -16.81 12.25 -5.49
C TYR A 83 -15.75 12.58 -6.54
N SER A 84 -15.19 11.58 -7.21
CA SER A 84 -14.18 11.79 -8.25
C SER A 84 -14.78 12.02 -9.65
N LYS A 85 -16.03 11.62 -9.89
CA LYS A 85 -16.75 11.80 -11.19
C LYS A 85 -16.72 13.22 -11.78
N PRO A 86 -16.82 14.32 -11.00
CA PRO A 86 -16.80 15.67 -11.55
C PRO A 86 -15.45 16.07 -12.16
N TYR A 87 -14.37 15.36 -11.85
CA TYR A 87 -13.03 15.70 -12.31
C TYR A 87 -12.72 15.00 -13.64
N SER A 88 -12.07 15.73 -14.55
CA SER A 88 -11.69 15.24 -15.87
C SER A 88 -10.65 14.11 -15.87
N SER A 89 -9.98 13.88 -14.74
CA SER A 89 -9.03 12.78 -14.57
C SER A 89 -8.91 12.38 -13.11
N PHE A 90 -9.07 11.08 -12.83
CA PHE A 90 -8.86 10.47 -11.51
C PHE A 90 -7.39 10.47 -11.10
N ALA A 91 -6.47 10.53 -12.07
CA ALA A 91 -5.05 10.35 -11.82
C ALA A 91 -4.29 11.63 -11.46
N LYS A 92 -5.01 12.62 -10.92
CA LYS A 92 -4.47 13.91 -10.46
C LYS A 92 -4.44 14.03 -8.93
N PHE A 93 -5.02 13.05 -8.24
CA PHE A 93 -5.17 13.08 -6.78
C PHE A 93 -4.35 11.95 -6.16
N PHE A 94 -3.72 12.27 -5.04
CA PHE A 94 -3.13 11.31 -4.13
C PHE A 94 -3.43 11.81 -2.72
N GLU A 95 -3.57 10.90 -1.77
CA GLU A 95 -3.84 11.22 -0.38
C GLU A 95 -2.92 10.41 0.51
N MET A 96 -2.33 11.07 1.51
CA MET A 96 -1.56 10.39 2.55
C MET A 96 -2.41 10.31 3.82
N MET A 97 -2.77 9.09 4.20
CA MET A 97 -3.60 8.84 5.39
C MET A 97 -2.80 8.17 6.50
N ARG A 98 -3.09 8.53 7.76
CA ARG A 98 -2.63 7.80 8.95
C ARG A 98 -3.77 6.96 9.50
N PHE A 99 -3.52 5.68 9.68
CA PHE A 99 -4.44 4.76 10.33
C PHE A 99 -3.94 4.47 11.74
N ASP A 100 -4.80 4.70 12.72
CA ASP A 100 -4.48 4.44 14.12
C ASP A 100 -5.15 3.14 14.54
N PHE A 101 -4.34 2.23 15.11
CA PHE A 101 -4.76 0.91 15.53
C PHE A 101 -4.48 0.70 17.01
N ILE A 102 -5.31 -0.11 17.65
CA ILE A 102 -5.05 -0.68 18.96
C ILE A 102 -4.91 -2.20 18.85
N ILE A 103 -4.02 -2.77 19.65
CA ILE A 103 -3.70 -4.20 19.67
C ILE A 103 -3.99 -4.72 21.08
N ASP A 104 -4.79 -5.78 21.18
CA ASP A 104 -5.06 -6.42 22.48
C ASP A 104 -3.99 -7.48 22.85
N ASP A 105 -4.13 -8.06 24.04
CA ASP A 105 -3.18 -9.04 24.56
C ASP A 105 -3.08 -10.32 23.71
N ASN A 106 -4.13 -10.61 22.91
CA ASN A 106 -4.23 -11.72 21.97
C ASN A 106 -3.72 -11.36 20.56
N LEU A 107 -3.12 -10.19 20.39
CA LEU A 107 -2.64 -9.67 19.10
C LEU A 107 -3.76 -9.39 18.09
N LYS A 108 -4.99 -9.21 18.56
CA LYS A 108 -6.08 -8.80 17.69
C LYS A 108 -6.01 -7.29 17.49
N VAL A 109 -6.15 -6.89 16.24
CA VAL A 109 -6.04 -5.50 15.80
C VAL A 109 -7.43 -4.89 15.66
N TYR A 110 -7.60 -3.69 16.19
CA TYR A 110 -8.81 -2.90 16.04
C TYR A 110 -8.46 -1.54 15.43
N LEU A 111 -9.14 -1.20 14.34
CA LEU A 111 -9.05 0.11 13.72
C LEU A 111 -9.77 1.14 14.61
N MET A 112 -9.07 2.21 14.98
CA MET A 112 -9.62 3.29 15.80
C MET A 112 -10.06 4.46 14.93
N GLU A 113 -9.14 4.99 14.12
CA GLU A 113 -9.41 6.11 13.21
C GLU A 113 -8.54 6.04 11.95
N ALA A 114 -9.00 6.74 10.91
CA ALA A 114 -8.24 7.02 9.70
C ALA A 114 -8.24 8.53 9.46
N ASN A 115 -7.07 9.15 9.55
CA ASN A 115 -6.87 10.59 9.46
C ASN A 115 -6.22 10.96 8.11
N MET A 116 -6.86 11.87 7.37
CA MET A 116 -6.41 12.36 6.06
C MET A 116 -5.30 13.43 6.16
N SER A 117 -5.05 14.01 7.33
CA SER A 117 -4.06 15.07 7.53
C SER A 117 -3.07 14.73 8.66
N PRO A 118 -2.21 13.71 8.44
CA PRO A 118 -1.28 13.29 9.47
C PRO A 118 -0.23 14.37 9.79
N ASN A 119 0.06 14.52 11.07
CA ASN A 119 1.08 15.45 11.54
C ASN A 119 2.48 14.94 11.16
N LEU A 120 3.21 15.73 10.35
CA LEU A 120 4.60 15.49 9.94
C LEU A 120 5.60 16.43 10.64
N SER A 121 5.16 17.16 11.66
CA SER A 121 6.03 18.06 12.42
C SER A 121 6.98 17.27 13.30
N SER A 122 8.27 17.48 13.10
CA SER A 122 9.34 16.99 13.99
C SER A 122 9.72 17.99 15.07
N ALA A 123 8.99 19.12 15.20
CA ALA A 123 9.28 20.14 16.21
C ALA A 123 9.14 19.57 17.63
N HIS A 124 8.12 18.73 17.83
CA HIS A 124 7.84 18.09 19.12
C HIS A 124 8.84 16.96 19.42
N PHE A 125 9.07 16.06 18.45
CA PHE A 125 10.06 14.98 18.56
C PHE A 125 11.06 15.02 17.40
N LYS A 126 12.20 15.70 17.62
CA LYS A 126 13.25 15.88 16.60
C LYS A 126 13.80 14.57 16.05
N GLN A 127 13.80 13.51 16.84
CA GLN A 127 14.24 12.17 16.47
C GLN A 127 13.42 11.58 15.31
N ASN A 128 12.15 12.00 15.15
CA ASN A 128 11.29 11.53 14.06
C ASN A 128 11.56 12.24 12.72
N ARG A 129 12.40 13.29 12.69
CA ARG A 129 12.67 14.06 11.46
C ARG A 129 13.03 13.16 10.28
N LEU A 130 13.97 12.23 10.48
CA LEU A 130 14.43 11.36 9.40
C LEU A 130 13.31 10.43 8.88
N LEU A 131 12.46 9.91 9.78
CA LEU A 131 11.32 9.08 9.40
C LEU A 131 10.37 9.87 8.48
N TYR A 132 10.03 11.10 8.87
CA TYR A 132 9.13 11.95 8.07
C TYR A 132 9.75 12.34 6.73
N GLU A 133 11.05 12.66 6.71
CA GLU A 133 11.79 12.95 5.48
C GLU A 133 11.78 11.76 4.51
N GLN A 134 12.01 10.53 5.02
CA GLN A 134 11.98 9.31 4.22
C GLN A 134 10.58 9.00 3.68
N VAL A 135 9.54 9.16 4.51
CA VAL A 135 8.14 9.00 4.08
C VAL A 135 7.83 9.96 2.95
N MET A 136 8.13 11.25 3.11
CA MET A 136 7.86 12.25 2.08
C MET A 136 8.67 12.04 0.81
N PHE A 137 9.96 11.70 0.93
CA PHE A 137 10.81 11.41 -0.21
C PHE A 137 10.27 10.23 -1.04
N ASN A 138 9.92 9.13 -0.38
CA ASN A 138 9.36 7.96 -1.05
C ASN A 138 7.96 8.25 -1.61
N LEU A 139 7.14 9.07 -0.95
CA LEU A 139 5.80 9.40 -1.42
C LEU A 139 5.87 10.20 -2.72
N LEU A 140 6.66 11.28 -2.73
CA LEU A 140 6.83 12.15 -3.90
C LEU A 140 7.48 11.40 -5.07
N SER A 141 8.34 10.43 -4.76
CA SER A 141 8.88 9.48 -5.71
C SER A 141 7.77 8.61 -6.31
N LEU A 142 6.97 7.92 -5.48
CA LEU A 142 5.91 7.02 -5.91
C LEU A 142 4.88 7.70 -6.82
N ILE A 143 4.44 8.93 -6.49
CA ILE A 143 3.47 9.68 -7.31
C ILE A 143 4.08 10.31 -8.57
N GLY A 144 5.38 10.12 -8.80
CA GLY A 144 6.08 10.60 -9.99
C GLY A 144 6.47 12.08 -9.98
N VAL A 145 6.37 12.78 -8.84
CA VAL A 145 6.86 14.15 -8.71
C VAL A 145 8.39 14.19 -8.67
N GLY A 146 9.02 13.22 -7.98
CA GLY A 146 10.48 13.14 -7.84
C GLY A 146 11.25 12.69 -9.09
N TYR A 147 10.56 12.12 -10.09
CA TYR A 147 11.17 11.52 -11.28
C TYR A 147 10.82 12.24 -12.59
N ASN A 148 10.18 13.41 -12.52
CA ASN A 148 10.00 14.24 -13.70
C ASN A 148 11.34 14.87 -14.09
N PHE A 149 12.16 14.08 -14.80
CA PHE A 149 13.36 14.55 -15.50
C PHE A 149 13.05 15.56 -16.61
N CYS A 150 11.77 15.84 -16.89
CA CYS A 150 11.36 16.65 -18.02
C CYS A 150 10.47 17.79 -17.52
N SER A 151 11.03 19.00 -17.47
CA SER A 151 10.22 20.23 -17.45
C SER A 151 9.62 20.43 -18.84
N GLY A 152 8.42 19.88 -19.10
CA GLY A 152 7.71 20.08 -20.37
C GLY A 152 6.74 18.97 -20.73
N ASN A 153 6.11 19.08 -21.92
CA ASN A 153 5.41 17.97 -22.54
C ASN A 153 6.44 16.91 -22.95
N LEU A 154 6.26 15.68 -22.47
CA LEU A 154 7.11 14.55 -22.86
C LEU A 154 6.93 14.28 -24.36
N SER A 155 8.04 14.00 -25.03
CA SER A 155 8.02 13.37 -26.35
C SER A 155 7.47 11.95 -26.24
N GLN A 156 6.99 11.41 -27.37
CA GLN A 156 6.51 10.04 -27.42
C GLN A 156 7.60 9.02 -27.02
N GLU A 157 8.85 9.28 -27.41
CA GLU A 157 10.01 8.44 -27.06
C GLU A 157 10.27 8.45 -25.54
N GLU A 158 10.11 9.60 -24.88
CA GLU A 158 10.23 9.70 -23.41
C GLU A 158 9.07 9.01 -22.68
N GLU A 159 7.86 9.03 -23.24
CA GLU A 159 6.73 8.28 -22.68
C GLU A 159 6.95 6.76 -22.80
N GLU A 160 7.40 6.30 -23.97
CA GLU A 160 7.70 4.88 -24.22
C GLU A 160 8.90 4.38 -23.39
N MET A 161 9.88 5.25 -23.11
CA MET A 161 11.00 4.95 -22.20
C MET A 161 10.51 4.65 -20.77
N ARG A 162 9.45 5.33 -20.30
CA ARG A 162 8.91 5.13 -18.95
C ARG A 162 8.10 3.83 -18.84
N CYS A 163 7.33 3.52 -19.88
CA CYS A 163 6.56 2.29 -19.96
C CYS A 163 6.15 2.01 -21.40
N SER A 164 6.38 0.78 -21.84
CA SER A 164 5.97 0.26 -23.13
C SER A 164 4.95 -0.88 -22.99
N TYR A 165 4.34 -1.28 -24.11
CA TYR A 165 3.48 -2.47 -24.15
C TYR A 165 4.18 -3.75 -23.67
N LYS A 166 5.50 -3.84 -23.83
CA LYS A 166 6.29 -5.00 -23.40
C LYS A 166 6.35 -5.09 -21.87
N ASP A 167 6.32 -3.96 -21.18
CA ASP A 167 6.42 -3.89 -19.72
C ASP A 167 5.13 -4.32 -19.02
N ILE A 168 3.99 -4.13 -19.67
CA ILE A 168 2.66 -4.47 -19.12
C ILE A 168 2.10 -5.79 -19.64
N ALA A 169 2.75 -6.45 -20.59
CA ALA A 169 2.29 -7.71 -21.14
C ALA A 169 2.23 -8.81 -20.07
N VAL A 170 1.13 -9.56 -20.06
CA VAL A 170 0.87 -10.67 -19.14
C VAL A 170 0.20 -11.83 -19.88
N PHE A 171 0.27 -13.04 -19.30
CA PHE A 171 -0.35 -14.26 -19.84
C PHE A 171 -0.04 -14.56 -21.32
N PRO A 172 1.24 -14.56 -21.75
CA PRO A 172 1.60 -14.69 -23.17
C PRO A 172 1.05 -15.97 -23.84
N GLU A 173 1.05 -17.10 -23.13
CA GLU A 173 0.51 -18.37 -23.63
C GLU A 173 -1.00 -18.30 -23.89
N HIS A 174 -1.75 -17.70 -22.95
CA HIS A 174 -3.18 -17.53 -23.11
C HIS A 174 -3.51 -16.59 -24.27
N CYS A 175 -2.86 -15.43 -24.31
CA CYS A 175 -3.10 -14.41 -25.33
C CYS A 175 -2.76 -14.89 -26.75
N SER A 176 -1.67 -15.66 -26.89
CA SER A 176 -1.26 -16.21 -28.21
C SER A 176 -2.11 -17.38 -28.70
N THR A 177 -2.88 -18.03 -27.82
CA THR A 177 -3.67 -19.21 -28.16
C THR A 177 -5.16 -18.91 -28.30
N PHE A 178 -5.72 -18.05 -27.44
CA PHE A 178 -7.17 -17.91 -27.27
C PHE A 178 -7.73 -16.51 -27.60
N CYS A 179 -6.87 -15.52 -27.89
CA CYS A 179 -7.24 -14.12 -28.01
C CYS A 179 -6.66 -13.50 -29.31
N LEU A 180 -6.91 -14.15 -30.45
CA LEU A 180 -6.31 -13.78 -31.73
C LEU A 180 -7.19 -12.83 -32.54
N GLU A 181 -8.51 -12.89 -32.36
CA GLU A 181 -9.46 -12.07 -33.10
C GLU A 181 -10.01 -10.94 -32.22
N SER A 182 -10.40 -9.82 -32.84
CA SER A 182 -11.00 -8.69 -32.10
C SER A 182 -12.28 -9.07 -31.35
N ALA A 183 -13.01 -10.09 -31.81
CA ALA A 183 -14.19 -10.60 -31.13
C ALA A 183 -13.86 -11.26 -29.78
N ASP A 184 -12.64 -11.80 -29.62
CA ASP A 184 -12.20 -12.46 -28.39
C ASP A 184 -12.04 -11.47 -27.23
N CYS A 185 -11.88 -10.18 -27.51
CA CYS A 185 -11.73 -9.13 -26.50
C CYS A 185 -12.96 -8.98 -25.58
N GLN A 186 -14.12 -9.56 -25.96
CA GLN A 186 -15.28 -9.64 -25.07
C GLN A 186 -15.12 -10.71 -23.96
N LYS A 187 -14.22 -11.67 -24.13
CA LYS A 187 -13.93 -12.71 -23.14
C LYS A 187 -13.08 -12.11 -22.02
N VAL A 188 -13.48 -12.34 -20.78
CA VAL A 188 -12.77 -11.82 -19.58
C VAL A 188 -11.28 -12.20 -19.60
N GLY A 189 -10.93 -13.43 -19.99
CA GLY A 189 -9.53 -13.89 -20.08
C GLY A 189 -8.65 -13.13 -21.08
N CYS A 190 -9.27 -12.48 -22.08
CA CYS A 190 -8.56 -11.74 -23.13
C CYS A 190 -8.42 -10.24 -22.83
N GLN A 191 -9.10 -9.71 -21.81
CA GLN A 191 -9.14 -8.27 -21.53
C GLN A 191 -7.77 -7.67 -21.18
N LEU A 192 -6.81 -8.49 -20.74
CA LEU A 192 -5.43 -8.07 -20.45
C LEU A 192 -4.45 -8.32 -21.60
N CYS A 193 -4.90 -8.95 -22.69
CA CYS A 193 -4.06 -9.20 -23.85
C CYS A 193 -3.86 -7.89 -24.63
N LEU A 194 -2.63 -7.64 -25.08
CA LEU A 194 -2.26 -6.38 -25.74
C LEU A 194 -3.22 -5.95 -26.88
N PRO A 195 -3.71 -6.85 -27.76
CA PRO A 195 -4.63 -6.46 -28.83
C PRO A 195 -5.98 -5.92 -28.33
N CYS A 196 -6.37 -6.26 -27.10
CA CYS A 196 -7.65 -5.89 -26.49
C CYS A 196 -7.55 -4.67 -25.57
N LEU A 197 -6.33 -4.19 -25.29
CA LEU A 197 -6.13 -3.04 -24.40
C LEU A 197 -6.50 -1.73 -25.11
N ASP A 198 -7.41 -0.97 -24.52
CA ASP A 198 -7.66 0.40 -24.92
C ASP A 198 -6.57 1.36 -24.38
N LYS A 199 -6.56 2.60 -24.89
CA LYS A 199 -5.57 3.62 -24.48
C LYS A 199 -5.63 3.96 -22.98
N ASN A 200 -6.81 3.89 -22.36
CA ASN A 200 -6.98 4.19 -20.95
C ASN A 200 -6.47 3.04 -20.07
N GLN A 201 -6.79 1.79 -20.42
CA GLN A 201 -6.27 0.60 -19.78
C GLN A 201 -4.75 0.54 -19.87
N PHE A 202 -4.18 0.79 -21.05
CA PHE A 202 -2.72 0.91 -21.22
C PHE A 202 -2.11 1.91 -20.23
N ARG A 203 -2.68 3.12 -20.14
CA ARG A 203 -2.20 4.16 -19.21
C ARG A 203 -2.30 3.76 -17.74
N ILE A 204 -3.38 3.08 -17.35
CA ILE A 204 -3.58 2.61 -15.98
C ILE A 204 -2.55 1.52 -15.63
N LEU A 205 -2.35 0.53 -16.51
CA LEU A 205 -1.38 -0.54 -16.29
C LEU A 205 0.06 -0.02 -16.29
N CYS A 206 0.38 0.93 -17.16
CA CYS A 206 1.68 1.60 -17.14
C CYS A 206 1.93 2.36 -15.84
N LYS A 207 0.91 3.04 -15.28
CA LYS A 207 1.03 3.68 -13.97
C LYS A 207 1.29 2.65 -12.87
N ALA A 208 0.54 1.56 -12.84
CA ALA A 208 0.76 0.49 -11.87
C ALA A 208 2.17 -0.12 -11.98
N PHE A 209 2.68 -0.29 -13.21
CA PHE A 209 4.06 -0.75 -13.45
C PHE A 209 5.10 0.24 -12.93
N ILE A 210 4.95 1.53 -13.23
CA ILE A 210 5.83 2.59 -12.75
C ILE A 210 5.78 2.67 -11.22
N GLU A 211 4.59 2.74 -10.62
CA GLU A 211 4.38 2.74 -9.17
C GLU A 211 5.10 1.58 -8.49
N HIS A 212 5.02 0.38 -9.07
CA HIS A 212 5.70 -0.79 -8.53
C HIS A 212 7.24 -0.64 -8.52
N ASN A 213 7.80 -0.10 -9.59
CA ASN A 213 9.25 0.11 -9.70
C ASN A 213 9.75 1.26 -8.81
N PHE A 214 8.88 2.23 -8.52
CA PHE A 214 9.23 3.45 -7.79
C PHE A 214 8.65 3.51 -6.36
N LYS A 215 8.12 2.39 -5.84
CA LYS A 215 7.49 2.31 -4.51
C LYS A 215 8.43 2.60 -3.34
N GLY A 216 9.75 2.54 -3.54
CA GLY A 216 10.71 2.77 -2.46
C GLY A 216 10.43 1.82 -1.27
N SER A 217 10.19 2.39 -0.08
CA SER A 217 9.82 1.61 1.11
C SER A 217 8.32 1.32 1.26
N TYR A 218 7.46 1.74 0.32
CA TYR A 218 6.04 1.44 0.36
C TYR A 218 5.76 0.00 -0.06
N LYS A 219 4.70 -0.56 0.52
CA LYS A 219 4.14 -1.85 0.15
C LYS A 219 2.76 -1.63 -0.46
N ARG A 220 2.46 -2.41 -1.49
CA ARG A 220 1.14 -2.42 -2.12
C ARG A 220 0.17 -3.23 -1.25
N ILE A 221 -0.90 -2.60 -0.79
CA ILE A 221 -1.97 -3.27 -0.03
C ILE A 221 -3.11 -3.71 -0.96
N LEU A 222 -3.31 -2.95 -2.04
CA LEU A 222 -4.36 -3.11 -3.03
C LEU A 222 -3.77 -3.08 -4.45
N PRO A 223 -4.11 -4.05 -5.32
CA PRO A 223 -4.78 -5.30 -4.97
C PRO A 223 -3.91 -6.16 -4.04
N SER A 224 -4.53 -7.15 -3.36
CA SER A 224 -3.84 -7.96 -2.35
C SER A 224 -2.57 -8.60 -2.93
N PRO A 225 -1.47 -8.66 -2.15
CA PRO A 225 -0.32 -9.50 -2.47
C PRO A 225 -0.76 -10.93 -2.78
N MET A 226 -0.02 -11.58 -3.66
CA MET A 226 -0.28 -12.96 -4.06
C MET A 226 0.79 -13.89 -3.52
N ASP A 227 0.33 -15.02 -3.00
CA ASP A 227 1.21 -16.13 -2.71
C ASP A 227 1.39 -16.99 -3.97
N ARG A 228 2.64 -17.17 -4.39
CA ARG A 228 3.01 -18.05 -5.49
C ARG A 228 2.72 -19.52 -5.20
N SER A 229 2.62 -19.89 -3.93
CA SER A 229 2.26 -21.25 -3.51
C SER A 229 0.78 -21.57 -3.77
N THR A 230 -0.07 -20.55 -3.80
CA THR A 230 -1.51 -20.66 -4.10
C THR A 230 -1.93 -19.65 -5.19
N PRO A 231 -1.44 -19.82 -6.43
CA PRO A 231 -1.68 -18.86 -7.51
C PRO A 231 -3.15 -18.79 -7.96
N THR A 232 -4.00 -19.72 -7.49
CA THR A 232 -5.44 -19.78 -7.72
C THR A 232 -6.27 -19.13 -6.61
N SER A 233 -5.67 -18.79 -5.47
CA SER A 233 -6.35 -18.05 -4.40
C SER A 233 -6.13 -16.55 -4.60
N SER A 234 -6.52 -16.04 -5.77
CA SER A 234 -6.85 -14.63 -5.87
C SER A 234 -7.92 -14.36 -4.82
N GLY A 235 -7.61 -13.53 -3.80
CA GLY A 235 -8.58 -13.19 -2.76
C GLY A 235 -9.94 -12.82 -3.37
N ASN A 236 -11.03 -13.09 -2.64
CA ASN A 236 -12.42 -13.15 -3.12
C ASN A 236 -12.77 -12.18 -4.28
N LEU A 237 -12.40 -12.53 -5.53
CA LEU A 237 -12.52 -11.66 -6.70
C LEU A 237 -13.98 -11.33 -7.03
N ASN A 238 -14.89 -12.17 -6.53
CA ASN A 238 -16.33 -12.04 -6.70
C ASN A 238 -16.91 -10.78 -6.05
N GLU A 239 -16.21 -10.21 -5.07
CA GLU A 239 -16.63 -8.98 -4.37
C GLU A 239 -16.02 -7.72 -4.99
N LEU A 240 -15.13 -7.86 -5.98
CA LEU A 240 -14.44 -6.72 -6.60
C LEU A 240 -15.21 -6.16 -7.80
N SER A 241 -15.09 -4.85 -8.00
CA SER A 241 -15.53 -4.20 -9.24
C SER A 241 -14.76 -4.77 -10.44
N PRO A 242 -15.32 -4.76 -11.67
CA PRO A 242 -14.65 -5.29 -12.86
C PRO A 242 -13.24 -4.71 -13.07
N GLN A 243 -13.05 -3.42 -12.77
CA GLN A 243 -11.75 -2.75 -12.88
C GLN A 243 -10.76 -3.25 -11.83
N ASN A 244 -11.19 -3.46 -10.58
CA ASN A 244 -10.34 -4.02 -9.52
C ASN A 244 -9.99 -5.49 -9.79
N THR A 245 -10.93 -6.26 -10.36
CA THR A 245 -10.66 -7.63 -10.81
C THR A 245 -9.60 -7.63 -11.91
N LEU A 246 -9.73 -6.76 -12.92
CA LEU A 246 -8.75 -6.65 -14.00
C LEU A 246 -7.36 -6.27 -13.50
N MET A 247 -7.27 -5.30 -12.57
CA MET A 247 -5.99 -4.91 -11.96
C MET A 247 -5.38 -6.04 -11.11
N SER A 248 -6.21 -6.76 -10.35
CA SER A 248 -5.76 -7.91 -9.56
C SER A 248 -5.19 -9.03 -10.44
N GLU A 249 -5.89 -9.35 -11.53
CA GLU A 249 -5.45 -10.32 -12.53
C GLU A 249 -4.18 -9.87 -13.26
N TRP A 250 -4.04 -8.58 -13.54
CA TRP A 250 -2.81 -8.07 -14.15
C TRP A 250 -1.60 -8.25 -13.21
N PHE A 251 -1.74 -7.87 -11.94
CA PHE A 251 -0.68 -8.13 -10.96
C PHE A 251 -0.41 -9.62 -10.79
N ARG A 252 -1.42 -10.51 -10.97
CA ARG A 252 -1.23 -11.96 -10.96
C ARG A 252 -0.35 -12.40 -12.11
N GLY A 253 -0.67 -11.95 -13.32
CA GLY A 253 0.15 -12.18 -14.50
C GLY A 253 1.59 -11.69 -14.29
N LYS A 254 1.78 -10.48 -13.75
CA LYS A 254 3.11 -9.95 -13.44
C LYS A 254 3.84 -10.76 -12.37
N CYS A 255 3.17 -11.15 -11.28
CA CYS A 255 3.75 -11.97 -10.21
C CYS A 255 4.21 -13.36 -10.70
N LEU A 256 3.47 -13.96 -11.65
CA LEU A 256 3.88 -15.23 -12.27
C LEU A 256 5.15 -15.08 -13.11
N LEU A 257 5.31 -13.94 -13.78
CA LEU A 257 6.49 -13.63 -14.59
C LEU A 257 7.69 -13.18 -13.74
N ASP A 258 7.46 -12.36 -12.70
CA ASP A 258 8.48 -11.78 -11.82
C ASP A 258 8.00 -11.76 -10.36
N ALA A 259 8.82 -12.32 -9.48
CA ALA A 259 8.49 -12.48 -8.06
C ALA A 259 8.35 -11.14 -7.34
N SER A 260 9.03 -10.10 -7.84
CA SER A 260 8.98 -8.77 -7.25
C SER A 260 7.54 -8.24 -7.19
N PHE A 261 6.69 -8.59 -8.15
CA PHE A 261 5.29 -8.17 -8.28
C PHE A 261 4.31 -8.90 -7.36
N CYS A 262 4.75 -9.93 -6.65
CA CYS A 262 3.88 -10.69 -5.74
C CYS A 262 3.59 -9.93 -4.43
N SER A 263 4.46 -9.00 -4.05
CA SER A 263 4.42 -8.23 -2.78
C SER A 263 4.07 -6.76 -2.95
#